data_AF-A0A7C3E707-F1
#
_entry.id   AF-A0A7C3E707-F1
#
_cell.length_a   1.000
_cell.length_b   1.000
_cell.length_c   1.000
_cell.angle_alpha   90.00
_cell.angle_beta   90.00
_cell.angle_gamma   90.00
#
_symmetry.space_group_name_H-M   'P 1'
#
loop_
_entity.id
_entity.type
_entity.pdbx_description
1 polymer ?
#
loop_
_entity_poly.entity_id
_entity_poly.type
_entity_poly.pdbx_seq_one_letter_code
_entity_poly.pdbx_strand_id
1 'polypeptide(L)'
;MKRILIFLVSAFLMAGSLQAQTSASSAGKKSVTVDFEITMKDLALAAKTQNDRAIPTNRALILDGDIGTITVHEDSDTSFVAEVELLNGIWVNEEQVELYRTYILCEGPQFRSFFSSKSPAKLKGGQTIIVLATYEGLGVDYDGKTPVSVVRAIDIRRIY
;
A
#
# COMPACT_ATOMS: atom_id res chain seq x y z
N MET A 1 -0.21 4.11 66.06
CA MET A 1 0.39 4.76 64.87
C MET A 1 0.76 3.77 63.74
N LYS A 2 0.11 2.59 63.64
CA LYS A 2 0.36 1.60 62.56
C LYS A 2 -0.76 1.50 61.50
N ARG A 3 -1.90 2.17 61.74
CA ARG A 3 -3.10 2.11 60.87
C ARG A 3 -3.11 3.15 59.76
N ILE A 4 -2.31 4.21 59.88
CA ILE A 4 -2.21 5.29 58.87
C ILE A 4 -1.27 4.88 57.71
N LEU A 5 -0.30 4.00 57.97
CA LEU A 5 0.67 3.55 56.96
C LEU A 5 0.06 2.60 55.91
N ILE A 6 -1.02 1.89 56.26
CA ILE A 6 -1.68 0.94 55.35
C ILE A 6 -2.52 1.67 54.28
N PHE A 7 -3.11 2.82 54.62
CA PHE A 7 -3.94 3.60 53.69
C PHE A 7 -3.14 4.26 52.56
N LEU A 8 -1.87 4.60 52.82
CA LEU A 8 -0.98 5.26 51.84
C LEU A 8 -0.46 4.28 50.77
N VAL A 9 -0.29 2.99 51.12
CA VAL A 9 0.18 1.96 50.18
C VAL A 9 -0.95 1.54 49.20
N SER A 10 -2.20 1.49 49.67
CA SER A 10 -3.35 1.16 48.80
C SER A 10 -3.71 2.28 47.81
N ALA A 11 -3.48 3.55 48.17
CA ALA A 11 -3.68 4.68 47.26
C ALA A 11 -2.63 4.71 46.13
N PHE A 12 -1.41 4.24 46.40
CA PHE A 12 -0.34 4.18 45.40
C PHE A 12 -0.53 3.04 44.39
N LEU A 13 -1.13 1.92 44.81
CA LEU A 13 -1.42 0.78 43.93
C LEU A 13 -2.57 1.03 42.94
N MET A 14 -3.55 1.88 43.28
CA MET A 14 -4.64 2.24 42.36
C MET A 14 -4.24 3.27 41.29
N ALA A 15 -3.21 4.09 41.54
CA ALA A 15 -2.72 5.04 40.55
C ALA A 15 -1.94 4.36 39.40
N GLY A 16 -1.29 3.22 39.68
CA GLY A 16 -0.54 2.47 38.67
C GLY A 16 -1.40 1.68 37.68
N SER A 17 -2.61 1.26 38.08
CA SER A 17 -3.51 0.50 37.20
C SER A 17 -4.22 1.34 36.13
N LEU A 18 -4.33 2.65 36.32
CA LEU A 18 -4.93 3.54 35.32
C LEU A 18 -3.99 3.83 34.14
N GLN A 19 -2.67 3.71 34.31
CA GLN A 19 -1.69 3.91 33.23
C GLN A 19 -1.44 2.67 32.37
N ALA A 20 -1.91 1.48 32.78
CA ALA A 20 -1.85 0.27 31.96
C ALA A 20 -3.03 0.14 30.98
N GLN A 21 -4.08 0.95 31.14
CA GLN A 21 -5.27 0.95 30.28
C GLN A 21 -5.31 2.10 29.26
N THR A 22 -4.31 2.99 29.25
CA THR A 22 -4.09 3.89 28.11
C THR A 22 -3.41 3.12 26.98
N SER A 23 -4.21 2.22 26.41
CA SER A 23 -4.35 2.03 24.98
C SER A 23 -3.03 1.86 24.23
N ALA A 24 -2.68 0.59 24.01
CA ALA A 24 -2.40 0.16 22.65
C ALA A 24 -3.58 0.62 21.77
N SER A 25 -3.55 1.88 21.31
CA SER A 25 -4.32 2.24 20.15
C SER A 25 -3.72 1.39 19.04
N SER A 26 -4.42 0.31 18.68
CA SER A 26 -4.38 -0.16 17.30
C SER A 26 -4.42 1.11 16.46
N ALA A 27 -3.32 1.43 15.79
CA ALA A 27 -3.20 2.62 14.95
C ALA A 27 -4.50 2.70 14.15
N GLY A 28 -5.36 3.67 14.53
CA GLY A 28 -6.74 3.67 14.10
C GLY A 28 -6.74 3.62 12.59
N LYS A 29 -7.34 2.56 12.02
CA LYS A 29 -7.43 2.41 10.57
C LYS A 29 -7.95 3.72 10.01
N LYS A 30 -7.07 4.51 9.38
CA LYS A 30 -7.43 5.80 8.80
C LYS A 30 -8.51 5.49 7.78
N SER A 31 -9.72 6.02 7.98
CA SER A 31 -10.79 5.86 7.00
C SER A 31 -10.34 6.60 5.75
N VAL A 32 -10.18 5.88 4.65
CA VAL A 32 -9.83 6.44 3.34
C VAL A 32 -11.04 6.31 2.43
N THR A 33 -11.40 7.38 1.74
CA THR A 33 -12.42 7.34 0.69
C THR A 33 -11.83 6.64 -0.53
N VAL A 34 -12.49 5.59 -0.99
CA VAL A 34 -12.05 4.78 -2.14
C VAL A 34 -12.91 5.11 -3.35
N ASP A 35 -12.27 5.27 -4.49
CA ASP A 35 -12.89 5.27 -5.80
C ASP A 35 -12.78 3.85 -6.40
N PHE A 36 -13.94 3.27 -6.73
CA PHE A 36 -14.06 1.93 -7.31
C PHE A 36 -14.29 1.96 -8.82
N GLU A 37 -14.46 3.14 -9.42
CA GLU A 37 -14.76 3.29 -10.85
C GLU A 37 -13.48 3.33 -11.70
N ILE A 38 -12.36 3.78 -11.12
CA ILE A 38 -11.08 3.88 -11.82
C ILE A 38 -10.41 2.50 -11.91
N THR A 39 -10.15 2.08 -13.14
CA THR A 39 -9.51 0.80 -13.46
C THR A 39 -8.08 1.00 -13.98
N MET A 40 -7.30 -0.09 -14.07
CA MET A 40 -5.99 -0.05 -14.73
C MET A 40 -6.07 0.34 -16.21
N LYS A 41 -7.19 0.08 -16.88
CA LYS A 41 -7.44 0.54 -18.25
C LYS A 41 -7.52 2.06 -18.33
N ASP A 42 -8.20 2.70 -17.37
CA ASP A 42 -8.31 4.16 -17.31
C ASP A 42 -6.94 4.81 -17.06
N LEU A 43 -6.15 4.22 -16.16
CA LEU A 43 -4.79 4.66 -15.89
C LEU A 43 -3.88 4.51 -17.13
N ALA A 44 -3.99 3.40 -17.84
CA ALA A 44 -3.24 3.17 -19.08
C ALA A 44 -3.67 4.15 -20.19
N LEU A 45 -4.97 4.45 -20.30
CA LEU A 45 -5.49 5.44 -21.25
C LEU A 45 -5.00 6.85 -20.91
N ALA A 46 -4.99 7.22 -19.63
CA ALA A 46 -4.45 8.49 -19.15
C ALA A 46 -2.97 8.64 -19.50
N ALA A 47 -2.17 7.59 -19.28
CA ALA A 47 -0.76 7.57 -19.66
C ALA A 47 -0.56 7.69 -21.18
N LYS A 48 -1.28 6.87 -21.97
CA LYS A 48 -1.22 6.87 -23.44
C LYS A 48 -1.58 8.22 -24.05
N THR A 49 -2.57 8.90 -23.48
CA THR A 49 -3.04 10.21 -23.95
C THR A 49 -2.34 11.39 -23.27
N GLN A 50 -1.47 11.12 -22.30
CA GLN A 50 -0.82 12.09 -21.43
C GLN A 50 -1.81 13.08 -20.80
N ASN A 51 -3.02 12.60 -20.47
CA ASN A 51 -4.10 13.38 -19.89
C ASN A 51 -4.77 12.60 -18.77
N ASP A 52 -4.38 12.91 -17.53
CA ASP A 52 -4.82 12.24 -16.32
C ASP A 52 -5.79 13.07 -15.47
N ARG A 53 -6.36 14.16 -16.02
CA ARG A 53 -7.26 15.06 -15.30
C ARG A 53 -8.51 14.40 -14.71
N ALA A 54 -8.92 13.26 -15.29
CA ALA A 54 -10.07 12.50 -14.82
C ALA A 54 -9.73 11.57 -13.63
N ILE A 55 -8.46 11.34 -13.34
CA ILE A 55 -8.02 10.46 -12.25
C ILE A 55 -8.03 11.25 -10.93
N PRO A 56 -8.79 10.81 -9.91
CA PRO A 56 -8.88 11.54 -8.65
C PRO A 56 -7.58 11.42 -7.85
N THR A 57 -7.05 12.56 -7.40
CA THR A 57 -5.87 12.63 -6.51
C THR A 57 -6.23 12.69 -5.03
N ASN A 58 -7.51 12.89 -4.70
CA ASN A 58 -8.03 13.02 -3.33
C ASN A 58 -8.75 11.77 -2.80
N ARG A 59 -8.75 10.68 -3.58
CA ARG A 59 -9.35 9.39 -3.23
C ARG A 59 -8.31 8.30 -3.44
N ALA A 60 -8.39 7.22 -2.66
CA ALA A 60 -7.61 6.03 -2.96
C ALA A 60 -8.27 5.23 -4.09
N LEU A 61 -7.45 4.54 -4.86
CA LEU A 61 -7.83 3.58 -5.87
C LEU A 61 -7.68 2.17 -5.31
N ILE A 62 -8.52 1.25 -5.73
CA ILE A 62 -8.32 -0.19 -5.52
C ILE A 62 -8.01 -0.83 -6.87
N LEU A 63 -6.81 -1.43 -6.98
CA LEU A 63 -6.34 -2.04 -8.22
C LEU A 63 -5.99 -3.49 -7.95
N ASP A 64 -6.31 -4.37 -8.88
CA ASP A 64 -5.91 -5.77 -8.86
C ASP A 64 -5.13 -6.14 -10.12
N GLY A 65 -4.17 -7.04 -9.96
CA GLY A 65 -3.35 -7.50 -11.05
C GLY A 65 -2.25 -8.45 -10.60
N ASP A 66 -1.52 -8.95 -11.59
CA ASP A 66 -0.38 -9.81 -11.39
C ASP A 66 0.90 -8.99 -11.28
N ILE A 67 1.76 -9.39 -10.35
CA ILE A 67 3.08 -8.81 -10.20
C ILE A 67 3.95 -9.21 -11.40
N GLY A 68 4.42 -8.22 -12.16
CA GLY A 68 5.46 -8.41 -13.17
C GLY A 68 6.84 -8.44 -12.51
N THR A 69 7.47 -7.28 -12.44
CA THR A 69 8.79 -7.05 -11.84
C THR A 69 8.69 -6.43 -10.44
N ILE A 70 9.64 -6.77 -9.57
CA ILE A 70 9.85 -6.13 -8.26
C ILE A 70 11.27 -5.58 -8.21
N THR A 71 11.41 -4.31 -7.85
CA THR A 71 12.70 -3.65 -7.65
C THR A 71 12.75 -3.01 -6.26
N VAL A 72 13.73 -3.36 -5.44
CA VAL A 72 13.96 -2.68 -4.15
C VAL A 72 15.04 -1.62 -4.37
N HIS A 73 14.69 -0.36 -4.18
CA HIS A 73 15.59 0.78 -4.37
C HIS A 73 16.33 1.14 -3.07
N GLU A 74 15.65 1.06 -1.93
CA GLU A 74 16.22 1.35 -0.62
C GLU A 74 15.74 0.34 0.42
N ASP A 75 16.66 -0.19 1.22
CA ASP A 75 16.37 -1.13 2.31
C ASP A 75 17.25 -0.82 3.53
N SER A 76 16.84 0.17 4.33
CA SER A 76 17.51 0.57 5.58
C SER A 76 16.55 0.49 6.76
N ASP A 77 17.08 0.55 7.99
CA ASP A 77 16.24 0.41 9.19
C ASP A 77 15.22 1.54 9.37
N THR A 78 15.45 2.69 8.74
CA THR A 78 14.59 3.86 8.82
C THR A 78 13.87 4.19 7.51
N SER A 79 14.29 3.62 6.38
CA SER A 79 13.71 3.89 5.06
C SER A 79 13.60 2.61 4.24
N PHE A 80 12.48 2.47 3.54
CA PHE A 80 12.27 1.37 2.62
C PHE A 80 11.52 1.89 1.39
N VAL A 81 12.06 1.60 0.21
CA VAL A 81 11.45 1.97 -1.07
C VAL A 81 11.56 0.79 -2.02
N ALA A 82 10.41 0.32 -2.50
CA ALA A 82 10.32 -0.66 -3.56
C ALA A 82 9.33 -0.22 -4.62
N GLU A 83 9.61 -0.59 -5.86
CA GLU A 83 8.72 -0.45 -7.01
C GLU A 83 8.21 -1.84 -7.42
N VAL A 84 6.92 -1.92 -7.71
CA VAL A 84 6.27 -3.13 -8.22
C VAL A 84 5.56 -2.81 -9.52
N GLU A 85 5.89 -3.54 -10.57
CA GLU A 85 5.13 -3.54 -11.81
C GLU A 85 3.86 -4.37 -11.61
N LEU A 86 2.70 -3.73 -11.78
CA LEU A 86 1.41 -4.39 -11.74
C LEU A 86 0.86 -4.51 -13.16
N LEU A 87 0.43 -5.72 -13.53
CA LEU A 87 -0.09 -6.07 -14.84
C LEU A 87 -1.54 -6.54 -14.71
N ASN A 88 -2.42 -6.08 -15.59
CA ASN A 88 -3.79 -6.57 -15.66
C ASN A 88 -4.17 -6.81 -17.13
N GLY A 89 -4.64 -8.02 -17.43
CA GLY A 89 -5.08 -8.43 -18.75
C GLY A 89 -6.59 -8.48 -18.85
N ILE A 90 -7.17 -7.78 -19.82
CA ILE A 90 -8.62 -7.79 -20.08
C ILE A 90 -8.88 -8.37 -21.46
N TRP A 91 -9.76 -9.37 -21.52
CA TRP A 91 -10.28 -9.90 -22.78
C TRP A 91 -11.18 -8.87 -23.46
N VAL A 92 -10.92 -8.62 -24.73
CA VAL A 92 -11.73 -7.74 -25.58
C VAL A 92 -12.27 -8.57 -26.74
N ASN A 93 -13.59 -8.65 -26.84
CA ASN A 93 -14.32 -9.36 -27.89
C ASN A 93 -13.91 -10.83 -28.07
N GLU A 94 -13.48 -11.51 -26.99
CA GLU A 94 -13.04 -12.93 -26.99
C GLU A 94 -11.85 -13.28 -27.89
N GLU A 95 -11.31 -12.32 -28.65
CA GLU A 95 -10.26 -12.54 -29.66
C GLU A 95 -8.89 -12.02 -29.21
N GLN A 96 -8.86 -10.95 -28.41
CA GLN A 96 -7.62 -10.30 -28.00
C GLN A 96 -7.57 -10.04 -26.50
N VAL A 97 -6.37 -10.11 -25.93
CA VAL A 97 -6.10 -9.67 -24.56
C VAL A 97 -5.37 -8.34 -24.64
N GLU A 98 -5.96 -7.29 -24.06
CA GLU A 98 -5.26 -6.03 -23.83
C GLU A 98 -4.58 -6.08 -22.47
N LEU A 99 -3.28 -5.78 -22.45
CA LEU A 99 -2.49 -5.70 -21.22
C LEU A 99 -2.34 -4.24 -20.80
N TYR A 100 -2.69 -3.98 -19.54
CA TYR A 100 -2.51 -2.69 -18.90
C TYR A 100 -1.46 -2.80 -17.80
N ARG A 101 -0.71 -1.72 -17.61
CA ARG A 101 0.41 -1.67 -16.67
C ARG A 101 0.39 -0.38 -15.86
N THR A 102 0.76 -0.48 -14.59
CA THR A 102 1.04 0.64 -13.69
C THR A 102 2.22 0.28 -12.78
N TYR A 103 2.96 1.27 -12.29
CA TYR A 103 3.97 1.05 -11.24
C TYR A 103 3.41 1.44 -9.88
N ILE A 104 3.62 0.57 -8.90
CA ILE A 104 3.28 0.78 -7.50
C ILE A 104 4.55 1.13 -6.73
N LEU A 105 4.58 2.34 -6.15
CA LEU A 105 5.60 2.76 -5.20
C LEU A 105 5.20 2.33 -3.79
N CYS A 106 6.02 1.47 -3.19
CA CYS A 106 5.87 0.97 -1.82
C CYS A 106 6.89 1.66 -0.92
N GLU A 107 6.45 2.70 -0.21
CA GLU A 107 7.32 3.52 0.63
C GLU A 107 7.03 3.38 2.12
N GLY A 108 8.09 3.16 2.89
CA GLY A 108 8.09 3.09 4.34
C GLY A 108 8.34 1.68 4.89
N PRO A 109 8.93 1.57 6.09
CA PRO A 109 9.32 0.28 6.68
C PRO A 109 8.20 -0.74 6.83
N GLN A 110 6.94 -0.31 6.88
CA GLN A 110 5.77 -1.19 6.95
C GLN A 110 5.66 -2.14 5.74
N PHE A 111 6.20 -1.76 4.57
CA PHE A 111 6.16 -2.59 3.37
C PHE A 111 7.31 -3.60 3.30
N ARG A 112 8.40 -3.41 4.05
CA ARG A 112 9.63 -4.23 4.00
C ARG A 112 9.35 -5.73 4.11
N SER A 113 8.38 -6.12 4.91
CA SER A 113 8.00 -7.53 5.09
C SER A 113 7.46 -8.20 3.81
N PHE A 114 6.92 -7.44 2.85
CA PHE A 114 6.47 -7.98 1.56
C PHE A 114 7.62 -8.29 0.61
N PHE A 115 8.84 -7.81 0.88
CA PHE A 115 9.96 -7.93 -0.05
C PHE A 115 11.14 -8.74 0.53
N SER A 116 11.21 -8.87 1.86
CA SER A 116 12.24 -9.63 2.55
C SER A 116 12.22 -11.13 2.20
N SER A 117 13.39 -11.69 1.89
CA SER A 117 13.58 -13.12 1.60
C SER A 117 13.16 -14.05 2.75
N LYS A 118 13.17 -13.55 3.98
CA LYS A 118 12.85 -14.32 5.20
C LYS A 118 11.38 -14.25 5.60
N SER A 119 10.59 -13.41 4.92
CA SER A 119 9.20 -13.18 5.29
C SER A 119 8.26 -14.21 4.65
N PRO A 120 7.33 -14.80 5.39
CA PRO A 120 6.26 -15.62 4.80
C PRO A 120 5.27 -14.79 3.99
N ALA A 121 5.27 -13.46 4.17
CA ALA A 121 4.46 -12.52 3.41
C ALA A 121 5.13 -12.05 2.11
N LYS A 122 6.33 -12.59 1.78
CA LYS A 122 7.08 -12.17 0.60
C LYS A 122 6.25 -12.31 -0.68
N LEU A 123 6.14 -11.21 -1.41
CA LEU A 123 5.59 -11.11 -2.74
C LEU A 123 6.60 -11.61 -3.79
N LYS A 124 6.08 -12.18 -4.86
CA LYS A 124 6.85 -12.75 -5.97
C LYS A 124 6.17 -12.39 -7.29
N GLY A 125 6.97 -12.30 -8.36
CA GLY A 125 6.43 -12.21 -9.72
C GLY A 125 5.47 -13.36 -10.03
N GLY A 126 4.43 -13.05 -10.81
CA GLY A 126 3.33 -13.96 -11.16
C GLY A 126 2.27 -14.14 -10.07
N GLN A 127 2.38 -13.46 -8.91
CA GLN A 127 1.32 -13.48 -7.90
C GLN A 127 0.30 -12.39 -8.16
N THR A 128 -0.98 -12.73 -7.99
CA THR A 128 -2.08 -11.77 -8.03
C THR A 128 -2.22 -11.06 -6.69
N ILE A 129 -2.25 -9.73 -6.73
CA ILE A 129 -2.45 -8.87 -5.57
C ILE A 129 -3.59 -7.88 -5.78
N ILE A 130 -4.14 -7.40 -4.68
CA ILE A 130 -4.94 -6.18 -4.59
C ILE A 130 -4.11 -5.13 -3.89
N VAL A 131 -4.06 -3.93 -4.44
CA VAL A 131 -3.43 -2.76 -3.84
C VAL A 131 -4.48 -1.67 -3.60
N LEU A 132 -4.46 -1.10 -2.40
CA LEU A 132 -5.08 0.18 -2.11
C LEU A 132 -4.01 1.25 -2.29
N ALA A 133 -4.21 2.24 -3.15
CA ALA A 133 -3.17 3.20 -3.52
C ALA A 133 -3.67 4.62 -3.73
N THR A 134 -2.79 5.62 -3.61
CA THR A 134 -3.04 6.98 -4.12
C THR A 134 -2.45 7.13 -5.51
N TYR A 135 -3.11 7.88 -6.38
CA TYR A 135 -2.55 8.23 -7.68
C TYR A 135 -1.46 9.31 -7.54
N GLU A 136 -0.27 9.05 -8.08
CA GLU A 136 0.87 9.97 -8.01
C GLU A 136 1.06 10.77 -9.30
N GLY A 137 0.54 10.27 -10.42
CA GLY A 137 0.65 10.93 -11.71
C GLY A 137 1.17 10.00 -12.81
N LEU A 138 1.67 10.64 -13.86
CA LEU A 138 2.32 9.98 -14.98
C LEU A 138 3.85 10.03 -14.82
N GLY A 139 4.47 8.87 -14.98
CA GLY A 139 5.91 8.70 -15.10
C GLY A 139 6.31 8.33 -16.53
N VAL A 140 7.59 8.00 -16.68
CA VAL A 140 8.17 7.47 -17.91
C VAL A 140 8.83 6.14 -17.58
N ASP A 141 8.60 5.13 -18.42
CA ASP A 141 9.16 3.80 -18.25
C ASP A 141 10.70 3.80 -18.37
N TYR A 142 11.32 2.67 -18.05
CA TYR A 142 12.77 2.47 -18.16
C TYR A 142 13.33 2.63 -19.58
N ASP A 143 12.48 2.63 -20.62
CA ASP A 143 12.87 2.95 -21.99
C ASP A 143 13.07 4.46 -22.23
N GLY A 144 12.73 5.30 -21.24
CA GLY A 144 12.84 6.76 -21.29
C GLY A 144 11.83 7.44 -22.22
N LYS A 145 10.82 6.72 -22.71
CA LYS A 145 9.89 7.23 -23.75
C LYS A 145 8.43 6.90 -23.46
N THR A 146 8.13 5.71 -22.97
CA THR A 146 6.76 5.23 -22.81
C THR A 146 6.16 5.83 -21.54
N PRO A 147 5.10 6.64 -21.63
CA PRO A 147 4.42 7.14 -20.45
C PRO A 147 3.72 6.01 -19.70
N VAL A 148 3.75 6.05 -18.38
CA VAL A 148 3.10 5.04 -17.53
C VAL A 148 2.43 5.71 -16.34
N SER A 149 1.38 5.11 -15.80
CA SER A 149 0.78 5.59 -14.56
C SER A 149 1.58 5.10 -13.35
N VAL A 150 1.68 5.95 -12.34
CA VAL A 150 2.34 5.63 -11.07
C VAL A 150 1.36 5.83 -9.92
N VAL A 151 1.33 4.88 -9.01
CA VAL A 151 0.51 4.91 -7.80
C VAL A 151 1.37 4.62 -6.57
N ARG A 152 1.00 5.15 -5.41
CA ARG A 152 1.67 4.90 -4.13
C ARG A 152 0.83 3.99 -3.26
N ALA A 153 1.39 2.88 -2.82
CA ALA A 153 0.70 1.90 -1.99
C ALA A 153 0.34 2.48 -0.61
N ILE A 154 -0.89 2.21 -0.19
CA ILE A 154 -1.39 2.36 1.19
C ILE A 154 -1.38 0.98 1.88
N ASP A 155 -1.93 -0.05 1.22
CA ASP A 155 -1.95 -1.44 1.70
C ASP A 155 -1.88 -2.40 0.50
N ILE A 156 -1.36 -3.60 0.73
CA ILE A 156 -1.24 -4.67 -0.28
C ILE A 156 -1.77 -5.98 0.29
N ARG A 157 -2.56 -6.70 -0.49
CA ARG A 157 -3.12 -8.02 -0.15
C ARG A 157 -2.86 -9.01 -1.27
N ARG A 158 -2.41 -10.22 -0.92
CA ARG A 158 -2.42 -11.38 -1.81
C ARG A 158 -3.84 -11.93 -1.89
N ILE A 159 -4.28 -12.33 -3.08
CA ILE A 159 -5.60 -12.95 -3.25
C ILE A 159 -5.51 -14.47 -3.00
N TYR A 160 -4.37 -15.11 -3.28
CA TYR A 160 -4.14 -16.55 -3.12
C TYR A 160 -2.70 -16.88 -2.69
#